data_AF-A0A2H3S4M1-F1
#
_entry.id   AF-A0A2H3S4M1-F1
#
_cell.length_a   1.000
_cell.length_b   1.000
_cell.length_c   1.000
_cell.angle_alpha   90.00
_cell.angle_beta   90.00
_cell.angle_gamma   90.00
#
_symmetry.space_group_name_H-M   'P 1'
#
loop_
_entity.id
_entity.type
_entity.pdbx_description
1 polymer ?
#
loop_
_entity_poly.entity_id
_entity_poly.type
_entity_poly.pdbx_seq_one_letter_code
_entity_poly.pdbx_strand_id
1 'polypeptide(L)'
;MASFLYPNFDILRSPTQPPPHEINLRSFPELSLTEFKMPLVNAKNPVPQNQRFYQNAYKNHTRLWKIGPRSRILMTPYLILLWGTLGASFYGAGRKVLGYNSYFGN
;
A
#
# COMPACT_ATOMS: atom_id res chain seq x y z
N MET A 1 -14.36 -13.07 -25.13
CA MET A 1 -13.88 -14.23 -24.34
C MET A 1 -12.40 -14.02 -24.02
N ALA A 2 -12.07 -13.15 -23.07
CA ALA A 2 -10.67 -12.83 -22.73
C ALA A 2 -10.53 -12.78 -21.20
N SER A 3 -10.33 -13.94 -20.58
CA SER A 3 -10.23 -14.11 -19.13
C SER A 3 -8.84 -14.60 -18.71
N PHE A 4 -7.78 -14.07 -19.36
CA PHE A 4 -6.37 -14.49 -19.13
C PHE A 4 -5.51 -13.45 -18.40
N LEU A 5 -6.08 -12.47 -17.70
CA LEU A 5 -5.28 -11.41 -17.07
C LEU A 5 -5.73 -11.02 -15.67
N TYR A 6 -5.73 -11.97 -14.73
CA TYR A 6 -5.48 -11.66 -13.32
C TYR A 6 -4.79 -12.86 -12.66
N PRO A 7 -3.56 -12.74 -12.12
CA PRO A 7 -3.06 -13.75 -11.20
C PRO A 7 -3.98 -13.72 -9.96
N ASN A 8 -4.79 -14.76 -9.83
CA ASN A 8 -5.59 -15.02 -8.66
C ASN A 8 -4.64 -15.32 -7.48
N PHE A 9 -4.38 -14.32 -6.64
CA PHE A 9 -3.59 -14.46 -5.41
C PHE A 9 -4.41 -15.23 -4.35
N ASP A 10 -4.69 -16.51 -4.60
CA ASP A 10 -5.32 -17.43 -3.67
C ASP A 10 -4.31 -17.83 -2.57
N ILE A 11 -4.34 -17.12 -1.42
CA ILE A 11 -3.51 -17.40 -0.24
C ILE A 11 -3.91 -18.72 0.48
N LEU A 12 -4.95 -19.43 0.02
CA LEU A 12 -5.35 -20.73 0.57
C LEU A 12 -4.60 -21.93 -0.03
N ARG A 13 -3.79 -21.73 -1.09
CA ARG A 13 -2.80 -22.75 -1.46
C ARG A 13 -1.58 -22.56 -0.57
N SER A 14 -1.38 -23.47 0.38
CA SER A 14 -0.09 -23.62 1.05
C SER A 14 1.00 -23.72 -0.02
N PRO A 15 2.20 -23.13 0.18
CA PRO A 15 3.27 -23.23 -0.81
C PRO A 15 3.87 -24.64 -0.97
N THR A 16 3.21 -25.69 -0.44
CA THR A 16 3.68 -27.07 -0.43
C THR A 16 2.76 -27.98 -1.23
N GLN A 17 2.90 -27.94 -2.55
CA GLN A 17 2.95 -29.16 -3.35
C GLN A 17 3.99 -28.93 -4.45
N PRO A 18 5.27 -29.34 -4.25
CA PRO A 18 6.15 -29.52 -5.38
C PRO A 18 5.53 -30.54 -6.36
N PRO A 19 5.83 -30.46 -7.67
CA PRO A 19 5.34 -31.45 -8.64
C PRO A 19 5.71 -32.86 -8.17
N PRO A 20 4.93 -33.91 -8.51
CA PRO A 20 5.20 -35.27 -8.08
C PRO A 20 6.39 -35.83 -8.86
N HIS A 21 7.58 -35.34 -8.55
CA HIS A 21 8.86 -35.90 -8.94
C HIS A 21 9.65 -36.06 -7.65
N GLU A 22 9.90 -37.31 -7.31
CA GLU A 22 10.53 -37.81 -6.10
C GLU A 22 11.92 -37.18 -5.91
N ILE A 23 12.03 -36.12 -5.09
CA ILE A 23 13.31 -35.56 -4.68
C ILE A 23 13.66 -36.20 -3.32
N ASN A 24 14.69 -37.03 -3.33
CA ASN A 24 15.17 -37.79 -2.18
C ASN A 24 15.81 -36.84 -1.14
N LEU A 25 15.09 -36.55 -0.05
CA LEU A 25 15.45 -35.53 0.97
C LEU A 25 16.55 -35.96 1.97
N ARG A 26 17.37 -36.99 1.67
CA ARG A 26 18.29 -37.60 2.65
C ARG A 26 19.75 -37.11 2.62
N SER A 27 20.10 -36.02 1.92
CA SER A 27 21.51 -35.68 1.66
C SER A 27 22.00 -34.30 2.11
N PHE A 28 21.32 -33.60 3.02
CA PHE A 28 21.84 -32.33 3.54
C PHE A 28 22.56 -32.56 4.89
N PRO A 29 23.89 -32.37 4.97
CA PRO A 29 24.60 -32.43 6.24
C PRO A 29 24.27 -31.20 7.10
N GLU A 30 23.75 -31.45 8.28
CA GLU A 30 23.49 -30.48 9.36
C GLU A 30 24.81 -29.78 9.79
N LEU A 31 25.06 -28.58 9.28
CA LEU A 31 26.08 -27.69 9.82
C LEU A 31 25.45 -26.78 10.88
N SER A 32 25.62 -27.21 12.13
CA SER A 32 25.38 -26.44 13.36
C SER A 32 26.31 -25.22 13.40
N LEU A 33 25.89 -24.10 12.81
CA LEU A 33 26.46 -22.78 13.10
C LEU A 33 25.50 -22.03 14.02
N THR A 34 25.87 -22.01 15.30
CA THR A 34 25.70 -20.91 16.25
C THR A 34 24.63 -19.88 15.87
N GLU A 35 23.50 -19.94 16.56
CA GLU A 35 22.37 -19.04 16.50
C GLU A 35 22.79 -17.58 16.81
N PHE A 36 23.36 -16.89 15.82
CA PHE A 36 23.53 -15.45 15.87
C PHE A 36 22.17 -14.81 15.55
N LYS A 37 21.32 -14.73 16.57
CA LYS A 37 19.99 -14.10 16.49
C LYS A 37 20.14 -12.60 16.28
N MET A 38 20.27 -12.19 15.02
CA MET A 38 20.23 -10.79 14.61
C MET A 38 18.82 -10.23 14.87
N PRO A 39 18.63 -9.29 15.84
CA PRO A 39 17.31 -8.79 16.20
C PRO A 39 16.62 -8.01 15.07
N LEU A 40 17.39 -7.52 14.08
CA LEU A 40 16.86 -6.94 12.83
C LEU A 40 16.40 -8.00 11.81
N VAL A 41 16.99 -9.20 11.82
CA VAL A 41 16.81 -10.23 10.79
C VAL A 41 15.89 -11.35 11.26
N ASN A 42 15.59 -11.41 12.56
CA ASN A 42 14.63 -12.36 13.13
C ASN A 42 13.34 -11.66 13.63
N ALA A 43 12.96 -10.54 12.99
CA ALA A 43 11.65 -9.92 13.17
C ALA A 43 10.59 -10.72 12.40
N LYS A 44 9.46 -11.04 13.04
CA LYS A 44 8.35 -11.74 12.39
C LYS A 44 7.95 -11.00 11.11
N ASN A 45 7.97 -11.70 9.98
CA ASN A 45 7.59 -11.13 8.69
C ASN A 45 6.13 -10.61 8.73
N PRO A 46 5.88 -9.29 8.62
CA PRO A 46 4.53 -8.73 8.66
C PRO A 46 3.81 -8.80 7.30
N VAL A 47 4.49 -9.20 6.23
CA VAL A 47 3.95 -9.19 4.86
C VAL A 47 2.66 -10.00 4.74
N PRO A 48 2.55 -11.26 5.22
CA PRO A 48 1.31 -12.02 5.10
C PRO A 48 0.14 -11.39 5.86
N GLN A 49 0.41 -10.72 6.99
CA GLN A 49 -0.60 -10.02 7.77
C GLN A 49 -1.11 -8.78 7.04
N ASN A 50 -0.19 -8.00 6.48
CA ASN A 50 -0.53 -6.83 5.68
C ASN A 50 -1.29 -7.22 4.40
N GLN A 51 -0.87 -8.28 3.71
CA GLN A 51 -1.56 -8.81 2.53
C GLN A 51 -3.01 -9.19 2.85
N ARG A 52 -3.25 -9.94 3.94
CA ARG A 52 -4.61 -10.28 4.38
C ARG A 52 -5.44 -9.04 4.72
N PHE A 53 -4.83 -8.05 5.38
CA PHE A 53 -5.48 -6.78 5.72
C PHE A 53 -5.93 -6.02 4.46
N TYR A 54 -5.04 -5.82 3.49
CA TYR A 54 -5.36 -5.13 2.23
C TYR A 54 -6.35 -5.92 1.37
N GLN A 55 -6.24 -7.26 1.34
CA GLN A 55 -7.19 -8.10 0.61
C GLN A 55 -8.59 -8.04 1.22
N ASN A 56 -8.72 -8.04 2.55
CA ASN A 56 -10.02 -7.88 3.21
C ASN A 56 -10.63 -6.50 2.91
N ALA A 57 -9.80 -5.45 2.96
CA ALA A 57 -10.23 -4.10 2.61
C ALA A 57 -10.62 -3.94 1.13
N TYR A 58 -9.96 -4.67 0.23
CA TYR A 58 -10.32 -4.73 -1.20
C TYR A 58 -11.66 -5.44 -1.43
N LYS A 59 -11.92 -6.54 -0.71
CA LYS A 59 -13.23 -7.22 -0.71
C LYS A 59 -14.35 -6.29 -0.24
N ASN A 60 -14.05 -5.41 0.72
CA ASN A 60 -14.98 -4.36 1.19
C ASN A 60 -15.05 -3.14 0.26
N HIS A 61 -14.48 -3.22 -0.95
CA HIS A 61 -14.44 -2.15 -1.96
C HIS A 61 -13.92 -0.79 -1.47
N THR A 62 -13.08 -0.82 -0.45
CA THR A 62 -12.46 0.40 0.06
C THR A 62 -11.31 0.83 -0.86
N ARG A 63 -11.25 2.12 -1.20
CA ARG A 63 -10.18 2.67 -2.05
C ARG A 63 -8.84 2.54 -1.34
N LEU A 64 -7.78 2.21 -2.09
CA LEU A 64 -6.43 1.97 -1.55
C LEU A 64 -5.94 3.11 -0.64
N TRP A 65 -6.15 4.35 -1.07
CA TRP A 65 -5.77 5.55 -0.30
C TRP A 65 -6.57 5.74 0.99
N LYS A 66 -7.64 4.96 1.25
CA LYS A 66 -8.49 4.98 2.46
C LYS A 66 -8.28 3.78 3.41
N ILE A 67 -7.51 2.77 3.00
CA ILE A 67 -7.44 1.48 3.73
C ILE A 67 -6.68 1.60 5.06
N GLY A 68 -5.62 2.39 5.10
CA GLY A 68 -4.76 2.50 6.29
C GLY A 68 -5.45 3.23 7.45
N PRO A 69 -5.20 2.84 8.72
CA PRO A 69 -5.81 3.50 9.89
C PRO A 69 -5.43 4.98 9.99
N ARG A 70 -4.23 5.35 9.52
CA ARG A 70 -3.74 6.74 9.48
C ARG A 70 -4.21 7.52 8.25
N SER A 71 -4.82 6.86 7.26
CA SER A 71 -5.23 7.50 6.02
C SER A 71 -6.14 8.69 6.28
N ARG A 72 -7.11 8.56 7.20
CA ARG A 72 -8.07 9.64 7.48
C ARG A 72 -7.38 10.91 7.98
N ILE A 73 -6.41 10.76 8.87
CA ILE A 73 -5.67 11.88 9.46
C ILE A 73 -4.79 12.57 8.41
N LEU A 74 -4.23 11.82 7.45
CA LEU A 74 -3.40 12.40 6.38
C LEU A 74 -4.24 12.99 5.23
N MET A 75 -5.36 12.37 4.90
CA MET A 75 -6.20 12.81 3.78
C MET A 75 -6.99 14.08 4.10
N THR A 76 -7.44 14.28 5.34
CA THR A 76 -8.19 15.49 5.73
C THR A 76 -7.42 16.79 5.45
N PRO A 77 -6.19 16.99 5.97
CA PRO A 77 -5.44 18.22 5.70
C PRO A 77 -5.05 18.35 4.22
N TYR A 78 -4.71 17.23 3.55
CA TYR A 78 -4.44 17.22 2.11
C TYR A 78 -5.62 17.77 1.30
N LEU A 79 -6.85 17.32 1.61
CA LEU A 79 -8.04 17.74 0.88
C LEU A 79 -8.36 19.23 1.13
N ILE A 80 -8.18 19.71 2.36
CA ILE A 80 -8.36 21.12 2.72
C ILE A 80 -7.38 22.01 1.95
N LEU A 81 -6.10 21.63 1.92
CA LEU A 81 -5.08 22.40 1.22
C LEU A 81 -5.30 22.37 -0.30
N LEU A 82 -5.67 21.23 -0.86
CA LEU A 82 -5.91 21.10 -2.30
C LEU A 82 -7.05 22.01 -2.75
N TRP A 83 -8.23 21.91 -2.10
CA TRP A 83 -9.36 22.75 -2.47
C TRP A 83 -9.21 24.19 -2.03
N GLY A 84 -8.54 24.43 -0.90
CA GLY A 84 -8.24 25.77 -0.41
C GLY A 84 -7.32 26.54 -1.36
N THR A 85 -6.22 25.93 -1.81
CA THR A 85 -5.30 26.56 -2.76
C THR A 85 -5.89 26.68 -4.16
N LEU A 86 -6.69 25.71 -4.61
CA LEU A 86 -7.43 25.83 -5.86
C LEU A 86 -8.41 27.02 -5.84
N GLY A 87 -9.22 27.14 -4.78
CA GLY A 87 -10.14 28.26 -4.59
C GLY A 87 -9.42 29.61 -4.50
N ALA A 88 -8.31 29.67 -3.76
CA ALA A 88 -7.47 30.87 -3.68
C ALA A 88 -6.89 31.26 -5.05
N SER A 89 -6.48 30.27 -5.85
CA SER A 89 -5.95 30.49 -7.20
C SER A 89 -7.02 31.06 -8.14
N PHE A 90 -8.23 30.50 -8.13
CA PHE A 90 -9.36 31.04 -8.90
C PHE A 90 -9.76 32.44 -8.44
N TYR A 91 -9.76 32.70 -7.13
CA TYR A 91 -10.02 34.04 -6.59
C TYR A 91 -8.99 35.07 -7.07
N GLY A 92 -7.70 34.70 -7.03
CA GLY A 92 -6.61 35.51 -7.56
C GLY A 92 -6.70 35.76 -9.06
N ALA A 93 -6.98 34.71 -9.83
CA ALA A 93 -7.16 34.81 -11.27
C ALA A 93 -8.36 35.69 -11.63
N GLY A 94 -9.50 35.53 -10.95
CA GLY A 94 -10.69 36.36 -11.14
C GLY A 94 -10.42 37.83 -10.81
N ARG A 95 -9.75 38.11 -9.69
CA ARG A 95 -9.29 39.46 -9.34
C ARG A 95 -8.38 40.05 -10.41
N LYS A 96 -7.46 39.26 -10.96
CA LYS A 96 -6.54 39.70 -12.01
C LYS A 96 -7.24 40.05 -13.32
N VAL A 97 -8.24 39.26 -13.72
CA VAL A 97 -9.10 39.56 -14.89
C VAL A 97 -9.86 40.87 -14.68
N LEU A 98 -10.30 41.14 -13.46
CA LEU A 98 -11.00 42.37 -13.10
C LEU A 98 -10.05 43.58 -12.87
N GLY A 99 -8.74 43.43 -13.10
CA GLY A 99 -7.76 44.52 -13.01
C GLY A 99 -7.21 44.79 -11.61
N TYR A 100 -7.58 44.00 -10.60
CA TYR A 100 -7.02 44.15 -9.25
C TYR A 100 -5.62 43.51 -9.16
N ASN A 101 -4.63 44.29 -8.72
CA ASN A 101 -3.22 43.88 -8.73
C ASN A 101 -2.72 43.21 -7.44
N SER A 102 -3.42 43.36 -6.33
CA SER A 102 -3.04 42.82 -5.02
C SER A 102 -4.18 42.02 -4.39
N TYR A 103 -3.86 41.12 -3.46
CA TYR A 103 -4.87 40.46 -2.62
C TYR A 103 -5.29 41.31 -1.42
N PHE A 104 -4.38 42.17 -0.96
CA PHE A 104 -4.57 43.09 0.14
C PHE A 104 -4.66 44.49 -0.46
N GLY A 105 -5.79 45.17 -0.24
CA GLY A 105 -6.00 46.52 -0.74
C GLY A 105 -4.85 47.43 -0.33
N ASN A 106 -4.20 48.02 -1.32
CA ASN A 106 -3.39 49.22 -1.19
C ASN A 106 -3.76 50.09 -2.39
#